data_AF-A0A7S2EF02-F1
#
_entry.id   AF-A0A7S2EF02-F1
#
_cell.length_a   1.000
_cell.length_b   1.000
_cell.length_c   1.000
_cell.angle_alpha   90.00
_cell.angle_beta   90.00
_cell.angle_gamma   90.00
#
_symmetry.space_group_name_H-M   'P 1'
#
loop_
_entity.id
_entity.type
_entity.pdbx_description
1 polymer ?
#
loop_
_entity_poly.entity_id
_entity_poly.type
_entity_poly.pdbx_seq_one_letter_code
_entity_poly.pdbx_strand_id
1 'polypeptide(L)'
;DACLLHYWFASADGPDAAEKPVILWLNGGPGSSSLLGFLQENGPLLLNSTGGLMTNPWSWTKVANLLALESPVGVGYSYCAAQRDGGGGVCENTDKFTASTARGALVDFF
;
A
#
# COMPACT_ATOMS: atom_id res chain seq x y z
N ASP A 1 -18.02 -11.89 -3.54
CA ASP A 1 -16.73 -12.35 -2.98
C ASP A 1 -15.59 -11.40 -3.36
N ALA A 2 -15.56 -10.20 -2.78
CA ALA A 2 -14.58 -9.18 -3.15
C ALA A 2 -13.35 -9.24 -2.22
N CYS A 3 -12.17 -9.47 -2.81
CA CYS A 3 -10.88 -9.12 -2.22
C CYS A 3 -10.64 -7.64 -2.49
N LEU A 4 -10.44 -6.84 -1.45
CA LEU A 4 -10.23 -5.40 -1.55
C LEU A 4 -8.89 -5.05 -0.91
N LEU A 5 -8.00 -4.46 -1.71
CA LEU A 5 -6.70 -4.00 -1.25
C LEU A 5 -6.76 -2.50 -0.98
N HIS A 6 -6.39 -2.12 0.24
CA HIS A 6 -6.21 -0.73 0.61
C HIS A 6 -4.89 -0.20 0.05
N TYR A 7 -4.89 1.05 -0.40
CA TYR A 7 -3.69 1.77 -0.80
C TYR A 7 -3.67 3.17 -0.20
N TRP A 8 -2.46 3.70 -0.03
CA TRP A 8 -2.25 5.13 0.21
C TRP A 8 -1.35 5.68 -0.88
N PHE A 9 -1.89 6.63 -1.65
CA PHE A 9 -1.16 7.36 -2.68
C PHE A 9 -0.73 8.74 -2.18
N ALA A 10 0.54 9.08 -2.38
CA ALA A 10 1.06 10.43 -2.21
C ALA A 10 1.59 10.94 -3.55
N SER A 11 1.05 12.06 -4.01
CA SER A 11 1.57 12.74 -5.18
C SER A 11 3.00 13.21 -4.93
N ALA A 12 3.78 13.30 -6.00
CA ALA A 12 5.11 13.87 -5.95
C ALA A 12 5.04 15.36 -5.56
N ASP A 13 6.12 15.87 -4.98
CA ASP A 13 6.25 17.26 -4.59
C ASP A 13 6.38 18.14 -5.85
N GLY A 14 5.75 19.32 -5.85
CA GLY A 14 5.88 20.32 -6.90
C GLY A 14 4.76 20.33 -7.94
N PRO A 15 4.72 21.36 -8.80
CA PRO A 15 3.66 21.52 -9.80
C PRO A 15 3.74 20.50 -10.95
N ASP A 16 4.89 19.86 -11.13
CA ASP A 16 5.20 18.85 -12.15
C ASP A 16 4.85 17.41 -11.69
N ALA A 17 4.10 17.26 -10.60
CA ALA A 17 3.80 15.95 -10.02
C ALA A 17 3.16 14.96 -11.00
N ALA A 18 2.30 15.44 -11.91
CA ALA A 18 1.63 14.63 -12.92
C ALA A 18 2.59 14.04 -13.98
N GLU A 19 3.77 14.61 -14.14
CA GLU A 19 4.79 14.19 -15.12
C GLU A 19 5.81 13.21 -14.50
N LYS A 20 5.82 13.10 -13.16
CA LYS A 20 6.75 12.24 -12.42
C LYS A 20 6.30 10.78 -12.43
N PRO A 21 7.24 9.81 -12.38
CA PRO A 21 6.91 8.39 -12.39
C PRO A 21 6.09 7.99 -11.15
N VAL A 22 5.33 6.90 -11.25
CA VAL A 22 4.67 6.26 -10.11
C VAL A 22 5.55 5.11 -9.60
N ILE A 23 5.86 5.10 -8.32
CA ILE A 23 6.53 4.00 -7.61
C ILE A 23 5.49 3.22 -6.81
N LEU A 24 5.37 1.93 -7.10
CA LEU A 24 4.69 0.99 -6.22
C LEU A 24 5.64 0.57 -5.08
N TRP A 25 5.18 0.69 -3.84
CA TRP A 25 5.88 0.24 -2.66
C TRP A 25 5.12 -0.89 -1.95
N LEU A 26 5.85 -1.96 -1.61
CA LEU A 26 5.35 -3.14 -0.93
C LEU A 26 6.30 -3.50 0.23
N ASN A 27 5.80 -3.48 1.46
CA ASN A 27 6.50 -4.15 2.56
C ASN A 27 6.24 -5.67 2.50
N GLY A 28 7.18 -6.44 3.08
CA GLY A 28 7.20 -7.91 3.00
C GLY A 28 6.58 -8.62 4.22
N GLY A 29 7.33 -9.55 4.79
CA GLY A 29 6.90 -10.38 5.92
C GLY A 29 7.00 -11.88 5.58
N PRO A 30 5.92 -12.52 5.10
CA PRO A 30 4.68 -11.94 4.54
C PRO A 30 3.71 -11.39 5.60
N GLY A 31 2.86 -10.44 5.20
CA GLY A 31 1.77 -9.93 6.03
C GLY A 31 2.01 -8.58 6.71
N SER A 32 3.13 -7.91 6.42
CA SER A 32 3.41 -6.58 6.98
C SER A 32 2.74 -5.48 6.16
N SER A 33 2.19 -4.49 6.84
CA SER A 33 1.58 -3.31 6.22
C SER A 33 2.61 -2.48 5.46
N SER A 34 2.27 -2.09 4.22
CA SER A 34 3.06 -1.12 3.46
C SER A 34 3.00 0.30 4.02
N LEU A 35 2.08 0.57 4.96
CA LEU A 35 2.07 1.81 5.71
C LEU A 35 3.22 1.89 6.72
N LEU A 36 3.85 0.77 7.06
CA LEU A 36 5.10 0.77 7.81
C LEU A 36 6.16 1.55 7.03
N GLY A 37 6.41 1.19 5.77
CA GLY A 37 7.37 1.92 4.94
C GLY A 37 6.93 3.33 4.62
N PHE A 38 5.64 3.53 4.35
CA PHE A 38 5.11 4.86 4.09
C PHE A 38 5.30 5.83 5.27
N LEU A 39 5.14 5.36 6.52
CA LEU A 39 5.17 6.22 7.71
C LEU A 39 6.48 6.14 8.52
N GLN A 40 7.41 5.25 8.17
CA GLN A 40 8.67 5.08 8.91
C GLN A 40 9.91 5.02 8.01
N GLU A 41 9.74 4.88 6.69
CA GLU A 41 10.86 4.74 5.76
C GLU A 41 10.86 5.88 4.73
N ASN A 42 10.00 5.83 3.71
CA ASN A 42 10.17 6.59 2.47
C ASN A 42 9.01 7.50 2.07
N GLY A 43 7.88 7.48 2.80
CA GLY A 43 6.77 8.37 2.51
C GLY A 43 7.01 9.82 2.95
N PRO A 44 6.06 10.72 2.63
CA PRO A 44 6.20 12.17 2.86
C PRO A 44 6.13 12.57 4.34
N LEU A 45 5.53 11.72 5.18
CA LEU A 45 5.33 11.94 6.60
C LEU A 45 5.90 10.75 7.38
N LEU A 46 6.61 11.04 8.46
CA LEU A 46 7.09 10.04 9.42
C LEU A 46 6.30 10.14 10.71
N LEU A 47 6.04 9.00 11.35
CA LEU A 47 5.57 8.94 12.72
C LEU A 47 6.70 9.39 13.68
N ASN A 48 6.38 10.33 14.56
CA ASN A 48 7.29 10.76 15.62
C ASN A 48 7.07 9.97 16.92
N SER A 49 7.97 10.14 17.89
CA SER A 49 7.92 9.42 19.17
C SER A 49 6.69 9.72 20.04
N THR A 50 5.93 10.76 19.74
CA THR A 50 4.70 11.12 20.46
C THR A 50 3.44 10.66 19.73
N GLY A 51 3.57 9.88 18.64
CA GLY A 51 2.45 9.44 17.81
C GLY A 51 1.89 10.52 16.86
N GLY A 52 2.57 11.65 16.73
CA GLY A 52 2.27 12.67 15.73
C GLY A 52 2.99 12.43 14.40
N LEU A 53 2.75 13.30 13.43
CA LEU A 53 3.40 13.25 12.12
C LEU A 53 4.42 14.38 11.98
N MET A 54 5.54 14.09 11.33
CA MET A 54 6.55 15.08 10.93
C MET A 54 6.91 14.88 9.46
N THR A 55 7.30 15.95 8.76
CA THR A 55 7.72 15.85 7.36
C THR A 55 8.98 15.00 7.22
N ASN A 56 9.02 14.12 6.22
CA ASN A 56 10.22 13.38 5.85
C ASN A 56 11.10 14.22 4.90
N PRO A 57 12.25 14.76 5.34
CA PRO A 57 13.13 15.52 4.47
C PRO A 57 13.77 14.66 3.37
N TRP A 58 13.66 13.34 3.43
CA TRP A 58 14.20 12.38 2.46
C TRP A 58 13.11 11.55 1.78
N SER A 59 11.87 12.05 1.78
CA SER A 59 10.73 11.43 1.10
C SER A 59 11.05 11.09 -0.35
N TRP A 60 10.59 9.91 -0.79
CA TRP A 60 10.61 9.54 -2.20
C TRP A 60 9.63 10.39 -3.04
N THR A 61 8.66 11.05 -2.40
CA THR A 61 7.75 12.00 -3.09
C THR A 61 8.48 13.18 -3.72
N LYS A 62 9.73 13.45 -3.33
CA LYS A 62 10.55 14.48 -3.99
C LYS A 62 10.79 14.21 -5.48
N VAL A 63 10.81 12.93 -5.87
CA VAL A 63 11.18 12.51 -7.23
C VAL A 63 10.13 11.64 -7.93
N ALA A 64 9.11 11.15 -7.23
CA ALA A 64 8.09 10.26 -7.79
C ALA A 64 6.76 10.33 -7.03
N ASN A 65 5.67 9.93 -7.66
CA ASN A 65 4.41 9.66 -6.99
C ASN A 65 4.53 8.30 -6.27
N LEU A 66 4.18 8.21 -4.99
CA LEU A 66 4.35 7.00 -4.19
C LEU A 66 3.01 6.32 -3.91
N LEU A 67 2.88 5.07 -4.37
CA LEU A 67 1.72 4.20 -4.12
C LEU A 67 2.11 3.09 -3.14
N ALA A 68 1.74 3.21 -1.87
CA ALA A 68 1.90 2.13 -0.89
C ALA A 68 0.66 1.24 -0.90
N LEU A 69 0.81 -0.02 -1.31
CA LEU A 69 -0.27 -0.99 -1.40
C LEU A 69 -0.20 -2.00 -0.26
N GLU A 70 -1.28 -2.17 0.50
CA GLU A 70 -1.34 -3.18 1.55
C GLU A 70 -1.72 -4.53 0.96
N SER A 71 -0.75 -5.44 0.88
CA SER A 71 -0.89 -6.75 0.24
C SER A 71 -0.14 -7.81 1.04
N PRO A 72 -0.64 -9.06 1.13
CA PRO A 72 -1.87 -9.59 0.52
C PRO A 72 -3.17 -9.15 1.24
N VAL A 73 -4.29 -9.71 0.81
CA VAL A 73 -5.59 -9.56 1.50
C VAL A 73 -5.48 -9.94 2.99
N GLY A 74 -6.11 -9.13 3.85
CA GLY A 74 -6.02 -9.25 5.30
C GLY A 74 -4.88 -8.46 5.95
N VAL A 75 -3.97 -7.87 5.16
CA VAL A 75 -2.92 -6.97 5.68
C VAL A 75 -3.46 -5.58 5.93
N GLY A 76 -3.28 -5.06 7.14
CA GLY A 76 -3.66 -3.70 7.51
C GLY A 76 -5.14 -3.45 7.29
N TYR A 77 -5.47 -2.53 6.38
CA TYR A 77 -6.85 -2.20 6.02
C TYR A 77 -7.40 -2.99 4.82
N SER A 78 -6.57 -3.83 4.18
CA SER A 78 -7.01 -4.75 3.12
C SER A 78 -7.82 -5.90 3.70
N TYR A 79 -8.90 -6.31 3.03
CA TYR A 79 -9.78 -7.37 3.52
C TYR A 79 -10.40 -8.23 2.42
N CYS A 80 -10.86 -9.41 2.82
CA CYS A 80 -11.61 -10.33 1.99
C CYS A 80 -13.00 -10.56 2.59
N ALA A 81 -14.06 -10.25 1.84
CA ALA A 81 -15.44 -10.43 2.31
C ALA A 81 -15.76 -11.90 2.66
N ALA A 82 -15.23 -12.86 1.89
CA ALA A 82 -15.45 -14.29 2.15
C ALA A 82 -14.88 -14.75 3.51
N GLN A 83 -13.75 -14.18 3.96
CA GLN A 83 -13.22 -14.42 5.31
C GLN A 83 -14.09 -13.81 6.41
N ARG A 84 -14.82 -12.72 6.13
CA ARG A 84 -15.64 -12.00 7.12
C ARG A 84 -16.95 -12.72 7.43
N ASP A 85 -17.53 -13.39 6.43
CA ASP A 85 -18.86 -13.99 6.55
C ASP A 85 -18.84 -15.46 6.99
N GLY A 86 -17.67 -16.02 7.31
CA GLY A 86 -17.53 -17.43 7.73
C GLY A 86 -17.87 -18.45 6.62
N GLY A 87 -18.22 -17.98 5.42
CA GLY A 87 -18.36 -18.80 4.23
C GLY A 87 -16.97 -19.19 3.74
N GLY A 88 -16.70 -20.49 3.63
CA GLY A 88 -15.38 -21.07 3.34
C GLY A 88 -14.75 -20.74 1.97
N GLY A 89 -14.96 -19.54 1.43
CA GLY A 89 -14.15 -18.97 0.35
C GLY A 89 -12.80 -18.56 0.91
N VAL A 90 -11.80 -19.41 0.69
CA VAL A 90 -10.44 -19.13 1.15
C VAL A 90 -9.85 -18.09 0.22
N CYS A 91 -9.83 -16.84 0.67
CA CYS A 91 -8.85 -15.90 0.17
C CYS A 91 -7.47 -16.43 0.55
N GLU A 92 -6.85 -17.15 -0.37
CA GLU A 92 -5.59 -17.86 -0.13
C GLU A 92 -4.41 -16.92 -0.24
N ASN A 93 -3.54 -16.87 0.75
CA ASN A 93 -2.31 -16.06 0.68
C ASN A 93 -1.14 -16.85 0.09
N THR A 94 -1.35 -17.49 -1.06
CA THR A 94 -0.26 -18.07 -1.87
C THR A 94 0.44 -16.99 -2.68
N ASP A 95 1.68 -17.23 -3.10
CA ASP A 95 2.42 -16.28 -3.95
C ASP A 95 1.66 -15.96 -5.25
N LYS A 96 1.07 -16.98 -5.88
CA LYS A 96 0.29 -16.81 -7.12
C LYS A 96 -0.97 -15.99 -6.90
N PHE A 97 -1.72 -16.25 -5.82
CA PHE A 97 -2.93 -15.49 -5.52
C PHE A 97 -2.59 -14.05 -5.13
N THR A 98 -1.55 -13.85 -4.31
CA THR A 98 -1.06 -12.52 -3.92
C THR A 98 -0.64 -11.71 -5.14
N ALA A 99 0.14 -12.30 -6.06
CA ALA A 99 0.54 -11.63 -7.30
C ALA A 99 -0.67 -11.30 -8.18
N SER A 100 -1.65 -12.21 -8.29
CA SER A 100 -2.86 -12.01 -9.09
C SER A 100 -3.73 -10.88 -8.54
N THR A 101 -3.92 -10.81 -7.22
CA THR A 101 -4.72 -9.77 -6.56
C THR A 101 -4.01 -8.42 -6.59
N ALA A 102 -2.70 -8.37 -6.36
CA ALA A 102 -1.91 -7.14 -6.51
C ALA A 102 -1.95 -6.63 -7.95
N ARG A 103 -1.82 -7.50 -8.97
CA ARG A 103 -2.01 -7.13 -10.38
C ARG A 103 -3.39 -6.55 -10.63
N GLY A 104 -4.44 -7.16 -10.07
CA GLY A 104 -5.81 -6.66 -10.17
C GLY A 104 -5.95 -5.24 -9.62
N ALA A 105 -5.41 -4.99 -8.43
CA ALA A 105 -5.43 -3.66 -7.82
C ALA A 105 -4.67 -2.62 -8.64
N LEU A 106 -3.54 -2.99 -9.26
CA LEU A 106 -2.80 -2.07 -10.15
C LEU A 106 -3.55 -1.75 -11.43
N VAL A 107 -4.27 -2.73 -12.01
CA VAL A 107 -5.11 -2.49 -13.19
C VAL A 107 -6.31 -1.61 -12.84
N ASP A 108 -6.85 -1.69 -11.62
CA ASP A 108 -7.94 -0.82 -11.14
C ASP A 108 -7.48 0.61 -10.81
N PHE A 109 -6.24 0.76 -10.34
CA PHE A 109 -5.65 2.06 -10.02
C PHE A 109 -5.40 2.96 -11.24
N PHE A 110 -5.07 2.38 -12.40
CA PHE A 110 -4.75 3.10 -13.64
C PHE A 110 -5.95 3.17 -14.59
#